data_AF-A0A3B0B9P1-F1
#
_entry.id   AF-A0A3B0B9P1-F1
#
_cell.length_a   1.000
_cell.length_b   1.000
_cell.length_c   1.000
_cell.angle_alpha   90.00
_cell.angle_beta   90.00
_cell.angle_gamma   90.00
#
_symmetry.space_group_name_H-M   'P 1'
#
loop_
_entity.id
_entity.type
_entity.pdbx_description
1 polymer ?
#
loop_
_entity_poly.entity_id
_entity_poly.type
_entity_poly.pdbx_seq_one_letter_code
_entity_poly.pdbx_strand_id
1 'polypeptide(L)'
;MITTTLNAEFLDGIADLEPVDRGMRPHRLPPHIRDLDADPQLSLMEAQPSGARVAVVTEARRIELEVHATRVGYRMIPRPRGAIDVVVDGVHEQTYSLTEGDAVELDVATGGSSATAGSAETVVLEGMPAGRKTVEFWLPHNEAVDLVQLRADAPVEPAPKTGLLWVHHGSSISQGSNATHPTGIWPAIAARRSGVRLRNLGFGGSALVDPFLARVIRDTPADIISVKLGINVVNLDAMRLRSFVPAVHGFLDTIRDGHPATPLLLMSPLHCGIHEETPGPGSVDIASIGTDLVQFTATGTHGDTAQGRLTLQVIRQALAEVVAARPEDPNLHYLDGLELYGAADAEAHPLPDALHPDAETHRLIGNRFTDLAFAPRGTFGKA
;
A
#
# COMPACT_ATOMS: atom_id res chain seq x y z
N MET A 1 -29.31 5.11 -18.76
CA MET A 1 -28.11 5.33 -17.94
C MET A 1 -27.30 6.44 -18.58
N ILE A 2 -26.83 7.40 -17.79
CA ILE A 2 -25.98 8.53 -18.19
C ILE A 2 -24.53 8.06 -18.11
N THR A 3 -23.76 8.25 -19.18
CA THR A 3 -22.32 7.99 -19.21
C THR A 3 -21.57 9.22 -18.74
N THR A 4 -20.57 9.02 -17.88
CA THR A 4 -19.70 10.08 -17.38
C THR A 4 -18.26 9.81 -17.79
N THR A 5 -17.61 10.83 -18.35
CA THR A 5 -16.17 10.79 -18.64
C THR A 5 -15.38 10.97 -17.35
N LEU A 6 -14.60 9.96 -16.99
CA LEU A 6 -13.73 10.02 -15.81
C LEU A 6 -12.51 10.92 -16.07
N ASN A 7 -12.14 11.69 -15.06
CA ASN A 7 -10.96 12.55 -15.01
C ASN A 7 -10.39 12.52 -13.57
N ALA A 8 -9.27 13.21 -13.33
CA ALA A 8 -8.58 13.17 -12.03
C ALA A 8 -9.39 13.76 -10.84
N GLU A 9 -10.44 14.53 -11.09
CA GLU A 9 -11.30 15.06 -10.02
C GLU A 9 -12.13 13.97 -9.36
N PHE A 10 -12.50 12.94 -10.12
CA PHE A 10 -13.26 11.77 -9.64
C PHE A 10 -12.41 10.80 -8.81
N LEU A 11 -11.10 10.97 -8.78
CA LEU A 11 -10.19 10.05 -8.10
C LEU A 11 -9.58 10.68 -6.85
N ASP A 12 -9.42 9.86 -5.82
CA ASP A 12 -8.64 10.18 -4.63
C ASP A 12 -7.59 9.07 -4.37
N GLY A 13 -6.47 9.45 -3.75
CA GLY A 13 -5.36 8.55 -3.46
C GLY A 13 -4.38 8.27 -4.61
N ILE A 14 -4.47 8.98 -5.74
CA ILE A 14 -3.58 8.82 -6.91
C ILE A 14 -2.61 10.01 -7.09
N ALA A 15 -1.45 9.77 -7.70
CA ALA A 15 -0.51 10.81 -8.10
C ALA A 15 -0.75 11.33 -9.52
N ASP A 16 -1.19 10.44 -10.41
CA ASP A 16 -1.35 10.72 -11.83
C ASP A 16 -2.47 9.87 -12.43
N LEU A 17 -3.04 10.35 -13.53
CA LEU A 17 -4.09 9.67 -14.28
C LEU A 17 -3.75 9.69 -15.77
N GLU A 18 -3.26 8.57 -16.27
CA GLU A 18 -2.73 8.42 -17.62
C GLU A 18 -3.85 8.01 -18.60
N PRO A 19 -4.06 8.73 -19.71
CA PRO A 19 -4.89 8.23 -20.80
C PRO A 19 -4.23 7.03 -21.48
N VAL A 20 -4.95 5.92 -21.58
CA VAL A 20 -4.55 4.71 -22.29
C VAL A 20 -5.60 4.33 -23.32
N ASP A 21 -5.29 3.42 -24.26
CA ASP A 21 -6.19 3.05 -25.36
C ASP A 21 -7.61 2.66 -24.91
N ARG A 22 -7.73 2.09 -23.71
CA ARG A 22 -9.00 1.56 -23.15
C ARG A 22 -9.69 2.48 -22.15
N GLY A 23 -9.08 3.60 -21.75
CA GLY A 23 -9.63 4.46 -20.70
C GLY A 23 -8.56 5.24 -19.95
N MET A 24 -8.69 5.34 -18.63
CA MET A 24 -7.78 6.08 -17.77
C MET A 24 -7.10 5.16 -16.74
N ARG A 25 -5.78 5.16 -16.67
CA ARG A 25 -4.99 4.38 -15.71
C ARG A 25 -4.54 5.25 -14.52
N PRO A 26 -4.96 4.94 -13.29
CA PRO A 26 -4.47 5.60 -12.09
C PRO A 26 -3.05 5.12 -11.76
N HIS A 27 -2.16 6.07 -11.46
CA HIS A 27 -0.80 5.80 -11.00
C HIS A 27 -0.57 6.35 -9.60
N ARG A 28 0.23 5.63 -8.79
CA ARG A 28 0.60 6.07 -7.44
C ARG A 28 1.89 6.88 -7.42
N LEU A 29 2.66 6.88 -8.52
CA LEU A 29 3.84 7.73 -8.70
C LEU A 29 3.67 8.73 -9.86
N PRO A 30 4.31 9.91 -9.78
CA PRO A 30 4.32 10.87 -10.89
C PRO A 30 5.04 10.33 -12.14
N PRO A 31 4.68 10.79 -13.36
CA PRO A 31 5.28 10.32 -14.61
C PRO A 31 6.82 10.34 -14.63
N HIS A 32 7.43 11.43 -14.19
CA HIS A 32 8.89 11.57 -14.21
C HIS A 32 9.64 10.53 -13.35
N ILE A 33 8.99 9.97 -12.32
CA ILE A 33 9.56 8.88 -11.53
C ILE A 33 9.39 7.55 -12.27
N ARG A 34 8.22 7.33 -12.89
CA ARG A 34 7.94 6.14 -13.69
C ARG A 34 8.91 6.01 -14.88
N ASP A 35 9.27 7.13 -15.50
CA ASP A 35 10.13 7.16 -16.68
C ASP A 35 11.63 6.99 -16.37
N LEU A 36 12.07 7.36 -15.16
CA LEU A 36 13.51 7.49 -14.84
C LEU A 36 13.98 6.55 -13.73
N ASP A 37 13.25 6.48 -12.62
CA ASP A 37 13.72 5.86 -11.38
C ASP A 37 13.07 4.48 -11.13
N ALA A 38 11.91 4.20 -11.76
CA ALA A 38 11.18 2.97 -11.51
C ALA A 38 11.84 1.76 -12.20
N ASP A 39 12.39 0.86 -11.38
CA ASP A 39 12.78 -0.47 -11.84
C ASP A 39 11.53 -1.32 -12.18
N PRO A 40 11.68 -2.52 -12.78
CA PRO A 40 10.54 -3.35 -13.14
C PRO A 40 9.65 -3.74 -11.96
N GLN A 41 10.21 -3.90 -10.75
CA GLN A 41 9.45 -4.24 -9.55
C GLN A 41 8.59 -3.06 -9.10
N LEU A 42 9.18 -1.86 -9.01
CA LEU A 42 8.47 -0.65 -8.63
C LEU A 42 7.41 -0.28 -9.68
N SER A 43 7.74 -0.38 -10.97
CA SER A 43 6.80 -0.13 -12.08
C SER A 43 5.56 -1.02 -11.97
N LEU A 44 5.74 -2.29 -11.58
CA LEU A 44 4.63 -3.20 -11.38
C LEU A 44 3.78 -2.80 -10.15
N MET A 45 4.42 -2.43 -9.04
CA MET A 45 3.70 -2.12 -7.81
C MET A 45 2.98 -0.77 -7.86
N GLU A 46 3.57 0.24 -8.50
CA GLU A 46 3.02 1.60 -8.51
C GLU A 46 1.74 1.71 -9.35
N ALA A 47 1.65 0.94 -10.43
CA ALA A 47 0.48 0.87 -11.31
C ALA A 47 -0.74 0.18 -10.65
N GLN A 48 -0.55 -0.49 -9.51
CA GLN A 48 -1.65 -1.08 -8.73
C GLN A 48 -2.21 0.01 -7.79
N PRO A 49 -3.48 0.43 -7.91
CA PRO A 49 -4.02 1.59 -7.22
C PRO A 49 -4.40 1.31 -5.75
N SER A 50 -3.51 0.67 -4.99
CA SER A 50 -3.72 0.38 -3.57
C SER A 50 -4.07 1.65 -2.78
N GLY A 51 -5.22 1.63 -2.12
CA GLY A 51 -5.75 2.75 -1.33
C GLY A 51 -6.40 3.87 -2.15
N ALA A 52 -6.39 3.80 -3.48
CA ALA A 52 -7.07 4.76 -4.33
C ALA A 52 -8.53 4.35 -4.62
N ARG A 53 -9.35 5.34 -4.97
CA ARG A 53 -10.77 5.14 -5.21
C ARG A 53 -11.34 6.13 -6.23
N VAL A 54 -12.35 5.69 -6.98
CA VAL A 54 -13.26 6.59 -7.70
C VAL A 54 -14.36 7.01 -6.73
N ALA A 55 -14.56 8.29 -6.51
CA ALA A 55 -15.53 8.81 -5.54
C ALA A 55 -16.46 9.83 -6.19
N VAL A 56 -17.77 9.58 -6.08
CA VAL A 56 -18.81 10.43 -6.67
C VAL A 56 -19.90 10.78 -5.69
N VAL A 57 -20.57 11.91 -5.93
CA VAL A 57 -21.85 12.24 -5.32
C VAL A 57 -22.95 12.11 -6.36
N THR A 58 -24.05 11.45 -5.98
CA THR A 58 -25.16 11.20 -6.90
C THR A 58 -26.48 10.96 -6.18
N GLU A 59 -27.60 11.14 -6.87
CA GLU A 59 -28.92 10.65 -6.45
C GLU A 59 -29.26 9.28 -7.05
N ALA A 60 -28.37 8.71 -7.87
CA ALA A 60 -28.57 7.47 -8.60
C ALA A 60 -28.97 6.31 -7.67
N ARG A 61 -29.81 5.41 -8.18
CA ARG A 61 -30.17 4.14 -7.52
C ARG A 61 -29.41 2.97 -8.11
N ARG A 62 -28.81 3.16 -9.28
CA ARG A 62 -27.91 2.23 -9.96
C ARG A 62 -26.68 2.95 -10.49
N ILE A 63 -25.52 2.39 -10.24
CA ILE A 63 -24.22 2.89 -10.73
C ILE A 63 -23.35 1.72 -11.17
N GLU A 64 -22.63 1.92 -12.26
CA GLU A 64 -21.80 0.92 -12.92
C GLU A 64 -20.43 1.51 -13.20
N LEU A 65 -19.38 0.82 -12.74
CA LEU A 65 -18.00 1.10 -13.09
C LEU A 65 -17.46 -0.03 -13.95
N GLU A 66 -17.18 0.28 -15.21
CA GLU A 66 -16.52 -0.62 -16.14
C GLU A 66 -15.00 -0.47 -16.02
N VAL A 67 -14.31 -1.58 -15.84
CA VAL A 67 -12.87 -1.65 -15.60
C VAL A 67 -12.22 -2.72 -16.48
N HIS A 68 -10.95 -2.51 -16.81
CA HIS A 68 -10.11 -3.55 -17.41
C HIS A 68 -8.90 -3.77 -16.50
N ALA A 69 -8.89 -4.87 -15.76
CA ALA A 69 -7.79 -5.17 -14.86
C ALA A 69 -6.64 -5.88 -15.58
N THR A 70 -5.42 -5.70 -15.10
CA THR A 70 -4.25 -6.46 -15.50
C THR A 70 -3.63 -7.11 -14.27
N ARG A 71 -3.73 -8.43 -14.22
CA ARG A 71 -3.14 -9.24 -13.15
C ARG A 71 -1.75 -9.72 -13.54
N VAL A 72 -0.84 -9.68 -12.58
CA VAL A 72 0.41 -10.44 -12.65
C VAL A 72 0.31 -11.66 -11.73
N GLY A 73 0.40 -12.84 -12.32
CA GLY A 73 0.47 -14.13 -11.63
C GLY A 73 1.87 -14.73 -11.73
N TYR A 74 2.17 -15.69 -10.87
CA TYR A 74 3.40 -16.47 -10.93
C TYR A 74 3.03 -17.93 -11.12
N ARG A 75 3.68 -18.60 -12.06
CA ARG A 75 3.40 -19.99 -12.39
C ARG A 75 3.57 -20.87 -11.16
N MET A 76 2.61 -21.76 -10.90
CA MET A 76 2.56 -22.64 -9.72
C MET A 76 2.41 -21.94 -8.37
N ILE A 77 2.15 -20.63 -8.36
CA ILE A 77 1.91 -19.85 -7.13
C ILE A 77 0.51 -19.24 -7.22
N PRO A 78 -0.48 -19.81 -6.51
CA PRO A 78 -1.83 -19.27 -6.54
C PRO A 78 -1.82 -17.84 -5.97
N ARG A 79 -2.32 -16.91 -6.77
CA ARG A 79 -2.65 -15.55 -6.33
C ARG A 79 -4.15 -15.32 -6.58
N PRO A 80 -4.89 -14.74 -5.63
CA PRO A 80 -6.27 -14.35 -5.91
C PRO A 80 -6.30 -13.22 -6.93
N ARG A 81 -7.43 -13.10 -7.64
CA ARG A 81 -7.72 -11.87 -8.40
C ARG A 81 -7.89 -10.69 -7.44
N GLY A 82 -7.77 -9.49 -7.98
CA GLY A 82 -8.15 -8.26 -7.31
C GLY A 82 -9.66 -8.16 -7.10
N ALA A 83 -10.06 -7.23 -6.25
CA ALA A 83 -11.45 -6.93 -6.00
C ALA A 83 -11.67 -5.41 -5.97
N ILE A 84 -12.92 -5.00 -6.16
CA ILE A 84 -13.38 -3.63 -5.96
C ILE A 84 -14.38 -3.64 -4.81
N ASP A 85 -14.14 -2.81 -3.80
CA ASP A 85 -15.14 -2.58 -2.75
C ASP A 85 -15.98 -1.36 -3.12
N VAL A 86 -17.29 -1.47 -2.94
CA VAL A 86 -18.23 -0.35 -3.09
C VAL A 86 -18.69 0.11 -1.71
N VAL A 87 -18.50 1.40 -1.44
CA VAL A 87 -18.83 2.05 -0.18
C VAL A 87 -19.84 3.16 -0.43
N VAL A 88 -20.93 3.20 0.33
CA VAL A 88 -21.96 4.24 0.25
C VAL A 88 -22.06 4.98 1.58
N ASP A 89 -21.87 6.31 1.54
CA ASP A 89 -21.85 7.18 2.73
C ASP A 89 -20.97 6.63 3.88
N GLY A 90 -19.81 6.07 3.51
CA GLY A 90 -18.82 5.51 4.43
C GLY A 90 -19.09 4.06 4.86
N VAL A 91 -20.25 3.48 4.53
CA VAL A 91 -20.63 2.10 4.84
C VAL A 91 -20.21 1.17 3.70
N HIS A 92 -19.56 0.05 4.03
CA HIS A 92 -19.21 -0.98 3.03
C HIS A 92 -20.49 -1.72 2.62
N GLU A 93 -20.80 -1.71 1.32
CA GLU A 93 -22.02 -2.31 0.77
C GLU A 93 -21.72 -3.64 0.06
N GLN A 94 -20.62 -3.69 -0.70
CA GLN A 94 -20.30 -4.84 -1.55
C GLN A 94 -18.80 -4.98 -1.77
N THR A 95 -18.33 -6.22 -1.83
CA THR A 95 -17.03 -6.58 -2.44
C THR A 95 -17.32 -7.32 -3.73
N TYR A 96 -16.75 -6.83 -4.83
CA TYR A 96 -16.82 -7.45 -6.15
C TYR A 96 -15.44 -8.02 -6.51
N SER A 97 -15.29 -9.34 -6.49
CA SER A 97 -14.07 -10.01 -6.94
C SER A 97 -13.99 -10.02 -8.46
N LEU A 98 -12.91 -9.50 -9.02
CA LEU A 98 -12.70 -9.46 -10.47
C LEU A 98 -12.45 -10.85 -11.02
N THR A 99 -12.96 -11.13 -12.22
CA THR A 99 -12.73 -12.41 -12.91
C THR A 99 -12.19 -12.25 -14.33
N GLU A 100 -12.37 -11.08 -14.94
CA GLU A 100 -11.94 -10.79 -16.32
C GLU A 100 -10.71 -9.86 -16.37
N GLY A 101 -10.25 -9.49 -17.57
CA GLY A 101 -9.06 -8.66 -17.77
C GLY A 101 -7.81 -9.45 -18.19
N ASP A 102 -6.72 -8.72 -18.40
CA ASP A 102 -5.48 -9.29 -18.90
C ASP A 102 -4.73 -10.04 -17.78
N ALA A 103 -4.06 -11.14 -18.12
CA ALA A 103 -3.21 -11.89 -17.22
C ALA A 103 -1.80 -11.99 -17.80
N VAL A 104 -0.80 -11.64 -16.99
CA VAL A 104 0.61 -11.91 -17.26
C VAL A 104 1.06 -12.96 -16.26
N GLU A 105 1.45 -14.13 -16.75
CA GLU A 105 2.00 -15.20 -15.93
C GLU A 105 3.52 -15.19 -16.05
N LEU A 106 4.21 -15.09 -14.91
CA LEU A 106 5.66 -15.09 -14.80
C LEU A 106 6.16 -16.47 -14.33
N ASP A 107 7.14 -17.02 -15.02
CA ASP A 107 7.82 -18.24 -14.62
C ASP A 107 9.09 -17.87 -13.85
N VAL A 108 9.02 -17.95 -12.53
CA VAL A 108 10.12 -17.58 -11.63
C VAL A 108 11.37 -18.44 -11.79
N ALA A 109 11.25 -19.66 -12.33
CA ALA A 109 12.36 -20.58 -12.51
C ALA A 109 13.15 -20.29 -13.80
N THR A 110 12.46 -19.86 -14.85
CA THR A 110 13.07 -19.63 -16.18
C THR A 110 13.21 -18.16 -16.55
N GLY A 111 12.54 -17.26 -15.82
CA GLY A 111 12.41 -15.84 -16.17
C GLY A 111 11.48 -15.58 -17.35
N GLY A 112 10.77 -16.60 -17.85
CA GLY A 112 9.81 -16.48 -18.94
C GLY A 112 8.54 -15.75 -18.52
N SER A 113 7.82 -15.18 -19.48
CA SER A 113 6.50 -14.61 -19.28
C SER A 113 5.55 -14.98 -20.42
N SER A 114 4.27 -15.12 -20.09
CA SER A 114 3.19 -15.26 -21.07
C SER A 114 2.04 -14.33 -20.72
N ALA A 115 1.47 -13.68 -21.73
CA ALA A 115 0.33 -12.80 -21.58
C ALA A 115 -0.92 -13.42 -22.20
N THR A 116 -2.06 -13.27 -21.54
CA THR A 116 -3.39 -13.63 -22.05
C THR A 116 -4.28 -12.40 -21.96
N ALA A 117 -4.85 -12.00 -23.09
CA ALA A 117 -5.79 -10.89 -23.12
C ALA A 117 -7.16 -11.35 -22.61
N GLY A 118 -7.83 -10.50 -21.83
CA GLY A 118 -9.20 -10.73 -21.36
C GLY A 118 -10.15 -9.63 -21.78
N SER A 119 -11.39 -9.71 -21.27
CA SER A 119 -12.42 -8.68 -21.50
C SER A 119 -12.45 -7.64 -20.39
N ALA A 120 -13.07 -6.49 -20.64
CA ALA A 120 -13.46 -5.58 -19.58
C ALA A 120 -14.59 -6.18 -18.73
N GLU A 121 -14.71 -5.72 -17.48
CA GLU A 121 -15.68 -6.16 -16.49
C GLU A 121 -16.48 -4.98 -15.95
N THR A 122 -17.77 -5.16 -15.68
CA THR A 122 -18.62 -4.09 -15.12
C THR A 122 -19.02 -4.42 -13.69
N VAL A 123 -18.57 -3.61 -12.74
CA VAL A 123 -19.03 -3.64 -11.35
C VAL A 123 -20.33 -2.87 -11.25
N VAL A 124 -21.39 -3.53 -10.81
CA VAL A 124 -22.73 -2.95 -10.70
C VAL A 124 -23.13 -2.87 -9.22
N LEU A 125 -23.52 -1.67 -8.76
CA LEU A 125 -24.27 -1.49 -7.53
C LEU A 125 -25.68 -0.98 -7.88
N GLU A 126 -26.70 -1.68 -7.39
CA GLU A 126 -28.11 -1.35 -7.63
C GLU A 126 -28.93 -1.39 -6.35
N GLY A 127 -30.14 -0.82 -6.39
CA GLY A 127 -31.05 -0.81 -5.25
C GLY A 127 -30.68 0.19 -4.16
N MET A 128 -29.75 1.12 -4.43
CA MET A 128 -29.31 2.13 -3.45
C MET A 128 -30.47 3.01 -2.96
N PRO A 129 -30.39 3.56 -1.72
CA PRO A 129 -31.41 4.46 -1.19
C PRO A 129 -31.60 5.71 -2.05
N ALA A 130 -32.81 6.27 -2.05
CA ALA A 130 -33.09 7.53 -2.74
C ALA A 130 -32.41 8.71 -2.03
N GLY A 131 -32.13 9.78 -2.78
CA GLY A 131 -31.47 10.99 -2.26
C GLY A 131 -29.98 11.04 -2.54
N ARG A 132 -29.40 12.21 -2.27
CA ARG A 132 -27.98 12.53 -2.49
C ARG A 132 -27.11 11.75 -1.52
N LYS A 133 -26.12 11.03 -2.06
CA LYS A 133 -25.18 10.17 -1.33
C LYS A 133 -23.81 10.19 -2.00
N THR A 134 -22.79 9.78 -1.25
CA THR A 134 -21.44 9.54 -1.76
C THR A 134 -21.26 8.06 -2.06
N VAL A 135 -20.81 7.71 -3.26
CA VAL A 135 -20.44 6.34 -3.64
C VAL A 135 -18.96 6.31 -3.96
N GLU A 136 -18.23 5.39 -3.34
CA GLU A 136 -16.80 5.16 -3.58
C GLU A 136 -16.57 3.74 -4.10
N PHE A 137 -15.82 3.61 -5.19
CA PHE A 137 -15.25 2.36 -5.68
C PHE A 137 -13.78 2.30 -5.29
N TRP A 138 -13.47 1.57 -4.23
CA TRP A 138 -12.09 1.34 -3.80
C TRP A 138 -11.44 0.32 -4.74
N LEU A 139 -10.34 0.74 -5.38
CA LEU A 139 -9.72 0.02 -6.49
C LEU A 139 -8.80 -1.12 -5.98
N PRO A 140 -8.47 -2.11 -6.83
CA PRO A 140 -7.66 -3.25 -6.44
C PRO A 140 -6.28 -2.83 -5.90
N HIS A 141 -5.83 -3.49 -4.83
CA HIS A 141 -4.51 -3.23 -4.24
C HIS A 141 -3.39 -4.10 -4.85
N ASN A 142 -3.77 -5.11 -5.62
CA ASN A 142 -2.91 -6.19 -6.12
C ASN A 142 -2.96 -6.38 -7.66
N GLU A 143 -3.68 -5.54 -8.39
CA GLU A 143 -3.78 -5.56 -9.85
C GLU A 143 -3.76 -4.13 -10.39
N ALA A 144 -3.19 -3.92 -11.58
CA ALA A 144 -3.37 -2.66 -12.29
C ALA A 144 -4.78 -2.62 -12.87
N VAL A 145 -5.34 -1.43 -13.07
CA VAL A 145 -6.70 -1.29 -13.58
C VAL A 145 -6.83 -0.08 -14.51
N ASP A 146 -7.45 -0.27 -15.66
CA ASP A 146 -7.89 0.81 -16.53
C ASP A 146 -9.36 1.10 -16.23
N LEU A 147 -9.67 2.36 -15.95
CA LEU A 147 -11.03 2.84 -15.76
C LEU A 147 -11.64 3.14 -17.12
N VAL A 148 -12.56 2.29 -17.58
CA VAL A 148 -13.11 2.34 -18.94
C VAL A 148 -14.28 3.32 -18.99
N GLN A 149 -15.28 3.14 -18.12
CA GLN A 149 -16.50 3.94 -18.17
C GLN A 149 -17.25 3.96 -16.83
N LEU A 150 -17.83 5.11 -16.49
CA LEU A 150 -18.76 5.24 -15.37
C LEU A 150 -20.17 5.52 -15.91
N ARG A 151 -21.17 4.76 -15.46
CA ARG A 151 -22.58 4.93 -15.86
C ARG A 151 -23.49 4.95 -14.63
N ALA A 152 -24.51 5.80 -14.64
CA ALA A 152 -25.48 5.85 -13.55
C ALA A 152 -26.89 6.19 -14.06
N ASP A 153 -27.93 5.89 -13.29
CA ASP A 153 -29.32 6.25 -13.63
C ASP A 153 -29.71 7.69 -13.23
N ALA A 154 -28.81 8.42 -12.57
CA ALA A 154 -28.87 9.87 -12.33
C ALA A 154 -27.48 10.51 -12.55
N PRO A 155 -27.38 11.85 -12.67
CA PRO A 155 -26.10 12.53 -12.79
C PRO A 155 -25.15 12.22 -11.63
N VAL A 156 -23.84 12.22 -11.92
CA VAL A 156 -22.78 12.04 -10.92
C VAL A 156 -21.85 13.26 -10.97
N GLU A 157 -21.37 13.67 -9.82
CA GLU A 157 -20.38 14.74 -9.65
C GLU A 157 -19.17 14.19 -8.87
N PRO A 158 -17.95 14.70 -9.05
CA PRO A 158 -16.82 14.34 -8.21
C PRO A 158 -17.12 14.55 -6.72
N ALA A 159 -16.78 13.58 -5.87
CA ALA A 159 -16.97 13.74 -4.44
C ALA A 159 -15.99 14.80 -3.87
N PRO A 160 -16.44 15.66 -2.95
CA PRO A 160 -15.54 16.59 -2.26
C PRO A 160 -14.45 15.86 -1.48
N LYS A 161 -13.20 16.31 -1.68
CA LYS A 161 -12.02 15.78 -1.00
C LYS A 161 -11.93 16.35 0.43
N THR A 162 -12.62 15.72 1.37
CA THR A 162 -12.71 16.16 2.79
C THR A 162 -11.81 15.35 3.72
N GLY A 163 -11.33 15.96 4.80
CA GLY A 163 -10.41 15.34 5.77
C GLY A 163 -8.92 15.58 5.46
N LEU A 164 -8.06 15.30 6.45
CA LEU A 164 -6.62 15.46 6.35
C LEU A 164 -6.02 14.48 5.34
N LEU A 165 -5.07 14.92 4.53
CA LEU A 165 -4.32 14.09 3.60
C LEU A 165 -3.15 13.41 4.32
N TRP A 166 -3.31 12.10 4.54
CA TRP A 166 -2.30 11.22 5.09
C TRP A 166 -1.49 10.54 3.98
N VAL A 167 -0.22 10.89 3.86
CA VAL A 167 0.75 10.20 3.00
C VAL A 167 1.45 9.11 3.81
N HIS A 168 1.28 7.85 3.39
CA HIS A 168 1.92 6.71 4.03
C HIS A 168 2.89 6.03 3.07
N HIS A 169 4.16 5.93 3.43
CA HIS A 169 5.16 5.13 2.72
C HIS A 169 5.44 3.83 3.45
N GLY A 170 5.52 2.71 2.71
CA GLY A 170 5.82 1.41 3.29
C GLY A 170 6.08 0.32 2.25
N SER A 171 6.14 -0.93 2.73
CA SER A 171 6.43 -2.12 1.91
C SER A 171 5.16 -2.81 1.38
N SER A 172 5.30 -4.07 0.94
CA SER A 172 4.21 -4.99 0.57
C SER A 172 3.11 -5.09 1.63
N ILE A 173 3.48 -5.04 2.91
CA ILE A 173 2.53 -5.04 4.03
C ILE A 173 1.61 -3.81 3.98
N SER A 174 2.15 -2.66 3.57
CA SER A 174 1.35 -1.42 3.46
C SER A 174 0.61 -1.33 2.13
N GLN A 175 1.13 -1.96 1.08
CA GLN A 175 0.41 -2.16 -0.16
C GLN A 175 -0.83 -3.05 0.03
N GLY A 176 -0.79 -4.03 0.93
CA GLY A 176 -1.92 -4.91 1.22
C GLY A 176 -1.71 -6.37 0.87
N SER A 177 -0.46 -6.85 0.76
CA SER A 177 -0.21 -8.27 0.48
C SER A 177 -0.92 -9.18 1.49
N ASN A 178 -1.64 -10.17 0.95
CA ASN A 178 -2.49 -11.13 1.68
C ASN A 178 -3.77 -10.54 2.32
N ALA A 179 -4.06 -9.25 2.13
CA ALA A 179 -5.41 -8.75 2.32
C ALA A 179 -6.36 -9.32 1.26
N THR A 180 -7.63 -9.48 1.62
CA THR A 180 -8.63 -10.12 0.75
C THR A 180 -9.43 -9.12 -0.09
N HIS A 181 -9.45 -7.84 0.29
CA HIS A 181 -10.20 -6.79 -0.42
C HIS A 181 -9.63 -5.38 -0.14
N PRO A 182 -9.87 -4.38 -1.02
CA PRO A 182 -9.24 -3.06 -0.95
C PRO A 182 -9.44 -2.29 0.36
N THR A 183 -10.65 -2.27 0.93
CA THR A 183 -10.92 -1.57 2.20
C THR A 183 -10.42 -2.34 3.43
N GLY A 184 -9.97 -3.58 3.24
CA GLY A 184 -9.41 -4.46 4.27
C GLY A 184 -7.90 -4.34 4.45
N ILE A 185 -7.19 -3.57 3.61
CA ILE A 185 -5.77 -3.30 3.84
C ILE A 185 -5.59 -2.42 5.08
N TRP A 186 -4.55 -2.64 5.87
CA TRP A 186 -4.40 -1.95 7.16
C TRP A 186 -4.39 -0.41 7.05
N PRO A 187 -3.78 0.23 6.01
CA PRO A 187 -3.87 1.69 5.88
C PRO A 187 -5.28 2.17 5.54
N ALA A 188 -6.04 1.43 4.74
CA ALA A 188 -7.42 1.79 4.40
C ALA A 188 -8.34 1.65 5.63
N ILE A 189 -8.15 0.62 6.45
CA ILE A 189 -8.85 0.46 7.73
C ILE A 189 -8.58 1.67 8.64
N ALA A 190 -7.31 2.05 8.81
CA ALA A 190 -6.95 3.18 9.65
C ALA A 190 -7.50 4.51 9.10
N ALA A 191 -7.41 4.72 7.79
CA ALA A 191 -7.90 5.93 7.14
C ALA A 191 -9.41 6.10 7.30
N ARG A 192 -10.18 5.05 7.03
CA ARG A 192 -11.64 5.06 7.16
C ARG A 192 -12.10 5.23 8.60
N ARG A 193 -11.44 4.60 9.57
CA ARG A 193 -11.75 4.78 10.99
C ARG A 193 -11.46 6.19 11.51
N SER A 194 -10.48 6.88 10.90
CA SER A 194 -10.02 8.20 11.35
C SER A 194 -10.60 9.36 10.55
N GLY A 195 -11.31 9.10 9.44
CA GLY A 195 -11.81 10.14 8.56
C GLY A 195 -10.71 10.92 7.81
N VAL A 196 -9.55 10.29 7.60
CA VAL A 196 -8.43 10.88 6.84
C VAL A 196 -8.40 10.33 5.41
N ARG A 197 -7.86 11.12 4.49
CA ARG A 197 -7.66 10.74 3.09
C ARG A 197 -6.31 10.07 2.93
N LEU A 198 -6.31 8.83 2.45
CA LEU A 198 -5.10 8.05 2.25
C LEU A 198 -4.46 8.33 0.88
N ARG A 199 -3.17 8.64 0.89
CA ARG A 199 -2.24 8.45 -0.24
C ARG A 199 -1.26 7.34 0.13
N ASN A 200 -1.50 6.13 -0.38
CA ASN A 200 -0.71 4.96 -0.04
C ASN A 200 0.47 4.80 -1.01
N LEU A 201 1.67 5.12 -0.54
CA LEU A 201 2.95 4.85 -1.19
C LEU A 201 3.58 3.55 -0.66
N GLY A 202 2.75 2.55 -0.34
CA GLY A 202 3.18 1.19 -0.05
C GLY A 202 3.56 0.44 -1.32
N PHE A 203 4.83 0.07 -1.50
CA PHE A 203 5.30 -0.64 -2.69
C PHE A 203 5.99 -1.95 -2.32
N GLY A 204 5.44 -3.06 -2.81
CA GLY A 204 5.89 -4.41 -2.53
C GLY A 204 7.30 -4.65 -3.02
N GLY A 205 8.22 -4.96 -2.10
CA GLY A 205 9.62 -5.22 -2.44
C GLY A 205 10.47 -3.97 -2.67
N SER A 206 9.88 -2.77 -2.66
CA SER A 206 10.55 -1.54 -3.11
C SER A 206 10.72 -0.46 -2.03
N ALA A 207 10.43 -0.75 -0.76
CA ALA A 207 10.64 0.21 0.33
C ALA A 207 12.11 0.24 0.80
N LEU A 208 13.01 0.80 -0.01
CA LEU A 208 14.47 0.67 0.15
C LEU A 208 15.17 1.96 0.62
N VAL A 209 14.42 2.90 1.20
CA VAL A 209 14.95 4.22 1.62
C VAL A 209 15.45 5.03 0.41
N ASP A 210 14.74 4.92 -0.70
CA ASP A 210 15.13 5.51 -1.97
C ASP A 210 15.10 7.04 -1.93
N PRO A 211 16.18 7.73 -2.34
CA PRO A 211 16.21 9.19 -2.35
C PRO A 211 15.14 9.82 -3.24
N PHE A 212 14.77 9.18 -4.36
CA PHE A 212 13.71 9.69 -5.23
C PHE A 212 12.35 9.65 -4.53
N LEU A 213 12.10 8.63 -3.69
CA LEU A 213 10.82 8.47 -3.01
C LEU A 213 10.67 9.48 -1.88
N ALA A 214 11.77 9.85 -1.21
CA ALA A 214 11.78 10.98 -0.29
C ALA A 214 11.39 12.29 -1.01
N ARG A 215 11.89 12.51 -2.23
CA ARG A 215 11.52 13.68 -3.07
C ARG A 215 10.05 13.64 -3.51
N VAL A 216 9.52 12.46 -3.84
CA VAL A 216 8.09 12.30 -4.13
C VAL A 216 7.25 12.73 -2.92
N ILE A 217 7.61 12.27 -1.71
CA ILE A 217 6.89 12.66 -0.49
C ILE A 217 7.05 14.17 -0.23
N ARG A 218 8.26 14.72 -0.37
CA ARG A 218 8.56 16.16 -0.27
C ARG A 218 7.65 17.01 -1.15
N ASP A 219 7.46 16.59 -2.40
CA ASP A 219 6.71 17.35 -3.41
C ASP A 219 5.20 17.04 -3.41
N THR A 220 4.77 16.01 -2.67
CA THR A 220 3.36 15.64 -2.52
C THR A 220 2.73 16.42 -1.36
N PRO A 221 1.57 17.08 -1.56
CA PRO A 221 0.82 17.66 -0.44
C PRO A 221 0.53 16.62 0.64
N ALA A 222 0.75 16.98 1.89
CA ALA A 222 0.48 16.10 3.03
C ALA A 222 0.18 16.95 4.26
N ASP A 223 -0.92 16.62 4.93
CA ASP A 223 -1.23 17.16 6.26
C ASP A 223 -0.55 16.31 7.35
N ILE A 224 -0.37 15.02 7.07
CA ILE A 224 0.28 14.05 7.95
C ILE A 224 1.10 13.07 7.11
N ILE A 225 2.30 12.73 7.58
CA ILE A 225 3.20 11.79 6.91
C ILE A 225 3.57 10.65 7.86
N SER A 226 3.61 9.43 7.33
CA SER A 226 4.22 8.30 8.03
C SER A 226 5.08 7.47 7.08
N VAL A 227 6.22 7.01 7.57
CA VAL A 227 7.20 6.27 6.78
C VAL A 227 7.58 5.01 7.54
N LYS A 228 7.29 3.84 6.97
CA LYS A 228 7.62 2.54 7.56
C LYS A 228 8.76 1.89 6.79
N LEU A 229 9.92 1.74 7.42
CA LEU A 229 11.15 1.28 6.77
C LEU A 229 11.65 -0.03 7.37
N GLY A 230 12.33 -0.84 6.54
CA GLY A 230 13.23 -1.89 7.03
C GLY A 230 13.07 -3.26 6.39
N ILE A 231 11.85 -3.80 6.31
CA ILE A 231 11.66 -5.20 5.86
C ILE A 231 12.23 -5.45 4.46
N ASN A 232 12.04 -4.54 3.49
CA ASN A 232 12.62 -4.73 2.16
C ASN A 232 14.15 -4.54 2.13
N VAL A 233 14.69 -3.66 2.98
CA VAL A 233 16.15 -3.48 3.13
C VAL A 233 16.79 -4.78 3.64
N VAL A 234 16.17 -5.44 4.63
CA VAL A 234 16.64 -6.75 5.12
C VAL A 234 16.41 -7.84 4.09
N ASN A 235 15.20 -7.98 3.53
CA ASN A 235 14.87 -9.02 2.56
C ASN A 235 15.83 -9.02 1.37
N LEU A 236 16.28 -7.86 0.89
CA LEU A 236 17.22 -7.79 -0.24
C LEU A 236 18.69 -7.79 0.16
N ASP A 237 19.01 -7.81 1.46
CA ASP A 237 20.35 -7.55 1.99
C ASP A 237 20.95 -6.25 1.40
N ALA A 238 20.09 -5.25 1.16
CA ALA A 238 20.38 -4.11 0.27
C ALA A 238 21.41 -3.14 0.85
N MET A 239 21.54 -3.08 2.18
CA MET A 239 22.40 -2.14 2.87
C MET A 239 23.14 -2.81 4.03
N ARG A 240 24.22 -2.15 4.45
CA ARG A 240 24.83 -2.36 5.76
C ARG A 240 24.45 -1.20 6.67
N LEU A 241 24.50 -1.41 7.98
CA LEU A 241 24.16 -0.43 9.01
C LEU A 241 24.82 0.94 8.77
N ARG A 242 26.10 0.92 8.36
CA ARG A 242 26.87 2.12 8.04
C ARG A 242 26.23 2.98 6.94
N SER A 243 25.59 2.38 5.94
CA SER A 243 24.92 3.09 4.84
C SER A 243 23.46 3.38 5.17
N PHE A 244 22.80 2.46 5.89
CA PHE A 244 21.39 2.57 6.24
C PHE A 244 21.11 3.80 7.10
N VAL A 245 21.86 4.01 8.19
CA VAL A 245 21.61 5.12 9.12
C VAL A 245 21.71 6.50 8.42
N PRO A 246 22.80 6.84 7.71
CA PRO A 246 22.87 8.09 6.95
C PRO A 246 21.80 8.22 5.86
N ALA A 247 21.43 7.11 5.19
CA ALA A 247 20.36 7.13 4.18
C ALA A 247 19.01 7.51 4.81
N VAL A 248 18.68 6.96 5.98
CA VAL A 248 17.46 7.34 6.70
C VAL A 248 17.51 8.81 7.12
N HIS A 249 18.65 9.32 7.59
CA HIS A 249 18.78 10.75 7.88
C HIS A 249 18.48 11.60 6.64
N GLY A 250 19.12 11.31 5.51
CA GLY A 250 18.89 12.05 4.26
C GLY A 250 17.45 11.92 3.74
N PHE A 251 16.80 10.76 3.93
CA PHE A 251 15.39 10.56 3.59
C PHE A 251 14.47 11.47 4.40
N LEU A 252 14.68 11.55 5.72
CA LEU A 252 13.90 12.43 6.61
C LEU A 252 14.18 13.91 6.31
N ASP A 253 15.44 14.29 6.09
CA ASP A 253 15.82 15.66 5.76
C ASP A 253 15.17 16.11 4.44
N THR A 254 15.18 15.25 3.42
CA THR A 254 14.54 15.52 2.14
C THR A 254 13.03 15.74 2.29
N ILE A 255 12.35 14.96 3.14
CA ILE A 255 10.93 15.21 3.44
C ILE A 255 10.76 16.57 4.11
N ARG A 256 11.62 16.91 5.08
CA ARG A 256 11.57 18.19 5.81
C ARG A 256 11.82 19.41 4.93
N ASP A 257 12.58 19.29 3.85
CA ASP A 257 12.74 20.38 2.87
C ASP A 257 11.40 20.84 2.26
N GLY A 258 10.43 19.93 2.12
CA GLY A 258 9.07 20.23 1.61
C GLY A 258 8.02 20.37 2.71
N HIS A 259 8.26 19.72 3.85
CA HIS A 259 7.33 19.62 4.98
C HIS A 259 7.97 20.03 6.31
N PRO A 260 8.32 21.31 6.52
CA PRO A 260 9.12 21.74 7.68
C PRO A 260 8.43 21.52 9.03
N ALA A 261 7.09 21.52 9.06
CA ALA A 261 6.30 21.43 10.30
C ALA A 261 5.24 20.32 10.29
N THR A 262 5.04 19.61 9.17
CA THR A 262 4.04 18.55 9.04
C THR A 262 4.34 17.41 10.03
N PRO A 263 3.38 16.89 10.81
CA PRO A 263 3.63 15.71 11.63
C PRO A 263 4.17 14.54 10.81
N LEU A 264 5.34 14.03 11.21
CA LEU A 264 6.07 12.96 10.52
C LEU A 264 6.32 11.81 11.49
N LEU A 265 5.75 10.65 11.19
CA LEU A 265 5.92 9.44 11.99
C LEU A 265 6.86 8.46 11.30
N LEU A 266 8.03 8.22 11.87
CA LEU A 266 8.91 7.12 11.49
C LEU A 266 8.49 5.85 12.21
N MET A 267 8.18 4.80 11.44
CA MET A 267 7.74 3.51 11.95
C MET A 267 8.79 2.44 11.66
N SER A 268 9.09 1.63 12.67
CA SER A 268 9.99 0.49 12.49
C SER A 268 9.25 -0.74 11.92
N PRO A 269 9.95 -1.80 11.48
CA PRO A 269 9.31 -3.03 10.99
C PRO A 269 8.40 -3.68 12.04
N LEU A 270 7.39 -4.41 11.54
CA LEU A 270 6.64 -5.34 12.39
C LEU A 270 7.51 -6.55 12.71
N HIS A 271 7.09 -7.36 13.68
CA HIS A 271 7.69 -8.66 13.89
C HIS A 271 7.58 -9.55 12.65
N CYS A 272 8.67 -10.19 12.24
CA CYS A 272 8.67 -11.19 11.18
C CYS A 272 9.75 -12.24 11.47
N GLY A 273 9.31 -13.43 11.90
CA GLY A 273 10.18 -14.45 12.48
C GLY A 273 11.40 -14.80 11.64
N ILE A 274 11.26 -14.85 10.31
CA ILE A 274 12.37 -15.20 9.41
C ILE A 274 13.50 -14.15 9.43
N HIS A 275 13.23 -12.91 9.85
CA HIS A 275 14.19 -11.79 9.79
C HIS A 275 14.47 -11.10 11.14
N GLU A 276 13.87 -11.56 12.24
CA GLU A 276 14.15 -10.97 13.58
C GLU A 276 15.64 -10.98 13.92
N GLU A 277 16.29 -12.13 13.72
CA GLU A 277 17.70 -12.37 14.06
C GLU A 277 18.52 -12.86 12.87
N THR A 278 17.90 -13.04 11.70
CA THR A 278 18.57 -13.56 10.50
C THR A 278 18.57 -12.48 9.41
N PRO A 279 19.74 -12.02 8.94
CA PRO A 279 19.80 -11.08 7.83
C PRO A 279 19.31 -11.74 6.54
N GLY A 280 19.01 -10.93 5.53
CA GLY A 280 18.74 -11.45 4.21
C GLY A 280 19.97 -12.02 3.48
N PRO A 281 19.79 -12.42 2.22
CA PRO A 281 18.56 -12.26 1.43
C PRO A 281 17.40 -13.17 1.88
N GLY A 282 16.18 -12.73 1.62
CA GLY A 282 14.99 -13.57 1.64
C GLY A 282 14.85 -14.36 0.34
N SER A 283 14.21 -15.52 0.38
CA SER A 283 13.91 -16.36 -0.77
C SER A 283 12.51 -16.95 -0.64
N VAL A 284 11.94 -17.35 -1.77
CA VAL A 284 10.84 -18.32 -1.77
C VAL A 284 11.39 -19.67 -1.34
N ASP A 285 10.68 -20.36 -0.44
CA ASP A 285 10.96 -21.76 -0.14
C ASP A 285 10.54 -22.63 -1.34
N ILE A 286 11.53 -23.19 -2.04
CA ILE A 286 11.32 -24.03 -3.21
C ILE A 286 10.43 -25.24 -2.87
N ALA A 287 10.49 -25.76 -1.65
CA ALA A 287 9.66 -26.89 -1.22
C ALA A 287 8.16 -26.54 -1.12
N SER A 288 7.83 -25.25 -1.01
CA SER A 288 6.44 -24.76 -0.95
C SER A 288 5.85 -24.43 -2.32
N ILE A 289 6.64 -24.41 -3.39
CA ILE A 289 6.15 -24.11 -4.74
C ILE A 289 5.22 -25.24 -5.22
N GLY A 290 4.05 -24.87 -5.74
CA GLY A 290 3.01 -25.82 -6.15
C GLY A 290 2.12 -26.32 -5.00
N THR A 291 2.31 -25.81 -3.78
CA THR A 291 1.33 -25.94 -2.69
C THR A 291 0.32 -24.79 -2.74
N ASP A 292 -0.74 -24.88 -1.93
CA ASP A 292 -1.75 -23.83 -1.81
C ASP A 292 -1.19 -22.51 -1.24
N LEU A 293 -0.02 -22.55 -0.58
CA LEU A 293 0.57 -21.41 0.10
C LEU A 293 2.09 -21.43 0.05
N VAL A 294 2.64 -20.53 -0.76
CA VAL A 294 4.09 -20.32 -0.86
C VAL A 294 4.63 -19.70 0.42
N GLN A 295 5.73 -20.24 0.92
CA GLN A 295 6.44 -19.76 2.10
C GLN A 295 7.67 -18.94 1.71
N PHE A 296 8.03 -17.97 2.55
CA PHE A 296 9.27 -17.23 2.47
C PHE A 296 10.25 -17.68 3.56
N THR A 297 11.54 -17.67 3.25
CA THR A 297 12.62 -17.99 4.19
C THR A 297 13.74 -16.96 4.09
N ALA A 298 14.50 -16.79 5.17
CA ALA A 298 15.76 -16.06 5.13
C ALA A 298 16.91 -17.04 4.83
N THR A 299 17.82 -16.63 3.95
CA THR A 299 18.99 -17.42 3.55
C THR A 299 20.26 -17.04 4.29
N GLY A 300 20.22 -15.98 5.09
CA GLY A 300 21.31 -15.56 5.95
C GLY A 300 21.56 -16.50 7.12
N THR A 301 22.63 -16.24 7.87
CA THR A 301 22.98 -16.99 9.09
C THR A 301 22.36 -16.30 10.30
N HIS A 302 21.64 -17.06 11.12
CA HIS A 302 21.06 -16.56 12.38
C HIS A 302 22.13 -15.91 13.26
N GLY A 303 21.85 -14.72 13.78
CA GLY A 303 22.75 -13.94 14.62
C GLY A 303 23.87 -13.20 13.88
N ASP A 304 24.02 -13.36 12.55
CA ASP A 304 25.08 -12.69 11.79
C ASP A 304 24.77 -11.20 11.60
N THR A 305 25.28 -10.40 12.53
CA THR A 305 25.31 -8.94 12.47
C THR A 305 26.71 -8.41 12.17
N ALA A 306 27.65 -9.30 11.82
CA ALA A 306 29.02 -8.92 11.54
C ALA A 306 29.07 -7.97 10.32
N GLN A 307 30.05 -7.07 10.32
CA GLN A 307 30.24 -6.08 9.26
C GLN A 307 28.99 -5.22 8.99
N GLY A 308 28.10 -5.09 9.97
CA GLY A 308 26.89 -4.26 9.89
C GLY A 308 25.78 -4.87 9.04
N ARG A 309 25.70 -6.20 8.93
CA ARG A 309 24.50 -6.86 8.39
C ARG A 309 23.26 -6.49 9.22
N LEU A 310 22.12 -6.42 8.56
CA LEU A 310 20.88 -5.91 9.13
C LEU A 310 19.89 -7.04 9.38
N THR A 311 19.40 -7.13 10.62
CA THR A 311 18.20 -7.87 10.99
C THR A 311 17.10 -6.87 11.36
N LEU A 312 15.86 -7.33 11.56
CA LEU A 312 14.79 -6.42 12.00
C LEU A 312 15.04 -5.85 13.39
N GLN A 313 15.66 -6.60 14.30
CA GLN A 313 16.08 -6.08 15.61
C GLN A 313 17.08 -4.92 15.45
N VAL A 314 18.11 -5.10 14.62
CA VAL A 314 19.11 -4.05 14.35
C VAL A 314 18.46 -2.81 13.74
N ILE A 315 17.55 -2.99 12.78
CA ILE A 315 16.84 -1.87 12.16
C ILE A 315 15.93 -1.15 13.16
N ARG A 316 15.16 -1.87 13.99
CA ARG A 316 14.28 -1.26 14.99
C ARG A 316 15.08 -0.34 15.93
N GLN A 317 16.22 -0.83 16.42
CA GLN A 317 17.13 -0.06 17.26
C GLN A 317 17.68 1.17 16.51
N ALA A 318 18.20 0.98 15.29
CA ALA A 318 18.78 2.07 14.51
C ALA A 318 17.78 3.19 14.20
N LEU A 319 16.53 2.86 13.85
CA LEU A 319 15.49 3.86 13.58
C LEU A 319 15.08 4.63 14.85
N ALA A 320 15.04 3.97 16.01
CA ALA A 320 14.78 4.65 17.28
C ALA A 320 15.90 5.64 17.62
N GLU A 321 17.17 5.25 17.42
CA GLU A 321 18.33 6.11 17.62
C GLU A 321 18.35 7.32 16.66
N VAL A 322 17.96 7.13 15.40
CA VAL A 322 17.85 8.24 14.41
C VAL A 322 16.87 9.31 14.89
N VAL A 323 15.72 8.93 15.44
CA VAL A 323 14.73 9.89 15.97
C VAL A 323 15.22 10.51 17.27
N ALA A 324 15.78 9.71 18.18
CA ALA A 324 16.33 10.23 19.45
C ALA A 324 17.47 11.24 19.25
N ALA A 325 18.21 11.14 18.15
CA ALA A 325 19.27 12.07 17.77
C ALA A 325 18.77 13.41 17.20
N ARG A 326 17.45 13.61 17.06
CA ARG A 326 16.81 14.82 16.50
C ARG A 326 15.87 15.52 17.48
N PRO A 327 16.29 15.85 18.72
CA PRO A 327 15.43 16.50 19.70
C PRO A 327 14.92 17.89 19.27
N GLU A 328 15.55 18.50 18.26
CA GLU A 328 15.18 19.80 17.70
C GLU A 328 13.94 19.75 16.79
N ASP A 329 13.52 18.58 16.32
CA ASP A 329 12.33 18.40 15.48
C ASP A 329 11.15 17.90 16.34
N PRO A 330 10.30 18.79 16.87
CA PRO A 330 9.20 18.41 17.76
C PRO A 330 8.07 17.65 17.03
N ASN A 331 8.07 17.65 15.69
CA ASN A 331 7.05 17.04 14.85
C ASN A 331 7.55 15.72 14.22
N LEU A 332 8.74 15.26 14.58
CA LEU A 332 9.23 13.93 14.23
C LEU A 332 8.92 12.97 15.39
N HIS A 333 8.18 11.92 15.07
CA HIS A 333 7.74 10.93 16.03
C HIS A 333 8.25 9.55 15.65
N TYR A 334 8.38 8.68 16.64
CA TYR A 334 8.74 7.27 16.45
C TYR A 334 7.60 6.38 16.93
N LEU A 335 7.28 5.34 16.16
CA LEU A 335 6.43 4.23 16.59
C LEU A 335 7.17 2.91 16.35
N ASP A 336 7.37 2.15 17.43
CA ASP A 336 7.88 0.80 17.32
C ASP A 336 6.82 -0.09 16.65
N GLY A 337 7.17 -0.73 15.54
CA GLY A 337 6.29 -1.61 14.80
C GLY A 337 5.83 -2.82 15.62
N LEU A 338 6.54 -3.18 16.69
CA LEU A 338 6.11 -4.22 17.62
C LEU A 338 4.83 -3.86 18.40
N GLU A 339 4.52 -2.57 18.57
CA GLU A 339 3.25 -2.11 19.16
C GLU A 339 2.05 -2.38 18.24
N LEU A 340 2.29 -2.55 16.94
CA LEU A 340 1.27 -2.90 15.97
C LEU A 340 1.14 -4.41 15.80
N TYR A 341 2.27 -5.10 15.70
CA TYR A 341 2.35 -6.56 15.58
C TYR A 341 3.69 -7.06 16.11
N GLY A 342 3.67 -7.65 17.31
CA GLY A 342 4.83 -8.16 18.03
C GLY A 342 4.90 -9.70 18.06
N ALA A 343 5.87 -10.24 18.79
CA ALA A 343 6.09 -11.69 18.89
C ALA A 343 4.86 -12.45 19.44
N ALA A 344 4.19 -11.90 20.47
CA ALA A 344 2.98 -12.51 21.02
C ALA A 344 1.81 -12.51 20.00
N ASP A 345 1.72 -11.48 19.16
CA ASP A 345 0.73 -11.45 18.08
C ASP A 345 1.09 -12.47 16.99
N ALA A 346 2.37 -12.72 16.74
CA ALA A 346 2.81 -13.74 15.79
C ALA A 346 2.53 -15.17 16.26
N GLU A 347 2.49 -15.41 17.57
CA GLU A 347 2.00 -16.67 18.13
C GLU A 347 0.48 -16.82 17.95
N ALA A 348 -0.29 -15.74 18.15
CA ALA A 348 -1.75 -15.75 18.07
C ALA A 348 -2.29 -15.70 16.63
N HIS A 349 -1.59 -14.97 15.76
CA HIS A 349 -1.92 -14.69 14.37
C HIS A 349 -0.65 -14.87 13.51
N PRO A 350 -0.22 -16.12 13.28
CA PRO A 350 1.00 -16.41 12.53
C PRO A 350 0.90 -15.89 11.09
N LEU A 351 2.01 -15.38 10.56
CA LEU A 351 2.09 -14.93 9.18
C LEU A 351 1.95 -16.15 8.24
N PRO A 352 0.91 -16.24 7.41
CA PRO A 352 0.61 -17.43 6.62
C PRO A 352 1.76 -17.86 5.70
N ASP A 353 2.44 -16.91 5.06
CA ASP A 353 3.59 -17.15 4.17
C ASP A 353 4.94 -16.89 4.86
N ALA A 354 4.93 -16.77 6.20
CA ALA A 354 6.04 -16.36 7.05
C ALA A 354 6.53 -14.90 6.87
N LEU A 355 5.85 -14.07 6.06
CA LEU A 355 6.28 -12.69 5.78
C LEU A 355 5.18 -11.63 5.83
N HIS A 356 3.97 -11.92 5.34
CA HIS A 356 2.89 -10.95 5.18
C HIS A 356 1.69 -11.29 6.08
N PRO A 357 1.08 -10.28 6.71
CA PRO A 357 -0.11 -10.48 7.54
C PRO A 357 -1.30 -10.94 6.69
N ASP A 358 -2.12 -11.84 7.23
CA ASP A 358 -3.41 -12.18 6.62
C ASP A 358 -4.46 -11.06 6.85
N ALA A 359 -5.67 -11.28 6.36
CA ALA A 359 -6.75 -10.30 6.49
C ALA A 359 -7.10 -9.95 7.95
N GLU A 360 -7.07 -10.93 8.86
CA GLU A 360 -7.34 -10.66 10.28
C GLU A 360 -6.22 -9.84 10.92
N THR A 361 -4.97 -10.17 10.59
CA THR A 361 -3.79 -9.46 11.08
C THR A 361 -3.71 -8.05 10.51
N HIS A 362 -4.11 -7.84 9.25
CA HIS A 362 -4.30 -6.50 8.67
C HIS A 362 -5.30 -5.67 9.47
N ARG A 363 -6.43 -6.28 9.88
CA ARG A 363 -7.43 -5.62 10.73
C ARG A 363 -6.87 -5.29 12.12
N LEU A 364 -6.11 -6.20 12.73
CA LEU A 364 -5.43 -5.96 14.00
C LEU A 364 -4.49 -4.74 13.90
N ILE A 365 -3.60 -4.74 12.92
CA ILE A 365 -2.62 -3.68 12.68
C ILE A 365 -3.32 -2.34 12.41
N GLY A 366 -4.32 -2.33 11.51
CA GLY A 366 -5.06 -1.12 11.16
C GLY A 366 -5.79 -0.52 12.36
N ASN A 367 -6.37 -1.39 13.21
CA ASN A 367 -7.04 -0.93 14.41
C ASN A 367 -6.09 -0.31 15.43
N ARG A 368 -4.99 -1.00 15.75
CA ARG A 368 -3.97 -0.48 16.67
C ARG A 368 -3.32 0.79 16.16
N PHE A 369 -3.03 0.87 14.85
CA PHE A 369 -2.46 2.08 14.27
C PHE A 369 -3.40 3.27 14.42
N THR A 370 -4.70 3.08 14.19
CA THR A 370 -5.70 4.14 14.43
C THR A 370 -5.63 4.62 15.88
N ASP A 371 -5.61 3.68 16.83
CA ASP A 371 -5.70 4.00 18.26
C ASP A 371 -4.42 4.67 18.78
N LEU A 372 -3.25 4.32 18.22
CA LEU A 372 -1.95 4.87 18.59
C LEU A 372 -1.61 6.16 17.85
N ALA A 373 -2.00 6.29 16.58
CA ALA A 373 -1.63 7.43 15.74
C ALA A 373 -2.74 8.49 15.66
N PHE A 374 -4.00 8.09 15.44
CA PHE A 374 -5.08 9.04 15.13
C PHE A 374 -6.07 9.32 16.27
N ALA A 375 -6.05 8.54 17.36
CA ALA A 375 -6.86 8.85 18.53
C ALA A 375 -6.48 10.22 19.14
N PRO A 376 -7.35 10.86 19.96
CA PRO A 376 -7.07 12.20 20.52
C PRO A 376 -5.78 12.33 21.34
N ARG A 377 -5.25 11.22 21.86
CA ARG A 377 -3.96 11.16 22.58
C ARG A 377 -2.84 10.49 21.76
N GLY A 378 -3.14 10.08 20.54
CA GLY A 378 -2.19 9.49 19.61
C GLY A 378 -1.27 10.52 18.98
N THR A 379 -0.29 10.04 18.23
CA THR A 379 0.76 10.86 17.59
C THR A 379 0.21 12.07 16.83
N PHE A 380 -0.89 11.88 16.11
CA PHE A 380 -1.54 12.89 15.27
C PHE A 380 -2.83 13.44 15.89
N GLY A 381 -3.17 13.10 17.14
CA GLY A 381 -4.46 13.47 17.76
C GLY A 381 -4.72 14.97 17.93
N LYS A 382 -3.72 15.82 17.64
CA LYS A 382 -3.81 17.28 17.66
C LYS A 382 -3.77 17.92 16.27
N ALA A 383 -3.63 17.12 15.21
CA ALA A 383 -3.52 17.58 13.83
C ALA A 383 -4.88 18.05 13.27
#